data_AF-A0A836VC13-F1
#
_entry.id   AF-A0A836VC13-F1
#
_cell.length_a   1.000
_cell.length_b   1.000
_cell.length_c   1.000
_cell.angle_alpha   90.00
_cell.angle_beta   90.00
_cell.angle_gamma   90.00
#
_symmetry.space_group_name_H-M   'P 1'
#
loop_
_entity.id
_entity.type
_entity.pdbx_description
1 polymer ?
#
loop_
_entity_poly.entity_id
_entity_poly.type
_entity_poly.pdbx_seq_one_letter_code
_entity_poly.pdbx_strand_id
1 'polypeptide(L)'
;MSIATFFVFHFVQIVLVESIVMWRLKWGTFRHSLVDALMMNFASILGLLLGLAPLIRGAGPFGLMLFCTYSLMVETVTLMLLERHPWKKVVSTVLIANLCSCVLLAGESFMNWADFSGLFR
;
A
#
# COMPACT_ATOMS: atom_id res chain seq x y z
N MET A 1 2.99 21.08 2.81
CA MET A 1 3.68 19.83 3.19
C MET A 1 4.72 19.50 2.13
N SER A 2 5.94 19.09 2.51
CA SER A 2 6.93 18.69 1.49
C SER A 2 6.54 17.35 0.85
N ILE A 3 6.99 17.09 -0.39
CA ILE A 3 6.77 15.80 -1.08
C ILE A 3 7.28 14.63 -0.23
N ALA A 4 8.46 14.78 0.39
CA ALA A 4 9.02 13.76 1.26
C ALA A 4 8.13 13.48 2.48
N THR A 5 7.61 14.53 3.12
CA THR A 5 6.69 14.40 4.26
C THR A 5 5.39 13.70 3.84
N PHE A 6 4.87 13.99 2.64
CA PHE A 6 3.69 13.32 2.09
C PHE A 6 3.90 11.82 1.90
N PHE A 7 5.00 11.41 1.29
CA PHE A 7 5.30 10.00 1.11
C PHE A 7 5.53 9.27 2.44
N VAL A 8 6.28 9.87 3.36
CA VAL A 8 6.58 9.26 4.66
C VAL A 8 5.31 9.08 5.49
N PHE A 9 4.43 10.08 5.51
CA PHE A 9 3.19 10.01 6.29
C PHE A 9 2.27 8.88 5.81
N HIS A 10 1.96 8.84 4.52
CA HIS A 10 1.10 7.79 3.95
C HIS A 10 1.75 6.42 4.01
N PHE A 11 3.07 6.33 3.81
CA PHE A 11 3.81 5.06 3.93
C PHE A 11 3.67 4.45 5.32
N VAL A 12 3.84 5.26 6.37
CA VAL A 12 3.70 4.77 7.75
C VAL A 12 2.27 4.29 8.01
N GLN A 13 1.26 5.01 7.54
CA GLN A 13 -0.14 4.61 7.71
C GLN A 13 -0.46 3.29 6.98
N ILE A 14 -0.01 3.15 5.73
CA ILE A 14 -0.18 1.93 4.93
C ILE A 14 0.47 0.75 5.65
N VAL A 15 1.74 0.87 6.03
CA VAL A 15 2.48 -0.18 6.75
C VAL A 15 1.75 -0.59 8.04
N LEU A 16 1.23 0.38 8.80
CA LEU A 16 0.48 0.09 10.03
C LEU A 16 -0.82 -0.65 9.73
N VAL A 17 -1.63 -0.18 8.78
CA VAL A 17 -2.89 -0.86 8.40
C VAL A 17 -2.61 -2.28 7.93
N GLU A 18 -1.64 -2.47 7.04
CA GLU A 18 -1.34 -3.78 6.49
C GLU A 18 -0.77 -4.72 7.54
N SER A 19 0.07 -4.22 8.46
CA SER A 19 0.55 -5.01 9.59
C SER A 19 -0.60 -5.49 10.49
N ILE A 20 -1.63 -4.65 10.71
CA ILE A 20 -2.83 -5.00 11.47
C ILE A 20 -3.66 -6.04 10.70
N VAL A 21 -3.89 -5.84 9.40
CA VAL A 21 -4.63 -6.77 8.55
C VAL A 21 -3.95 -8.14 8.54
N MET A 22 -2.65 -8.19 8.29
CA MET A 22 -1.86 -9.41 8.31
C MET A 22 -1.92 -10.10 9.69
N TRP A 23 -1.82 -9.33 10.76
CA TRP A 23 -1.95 -9.88 12.12
C TRP A 23 -3.34 -10.49 12.36
N ARG A 24 -4.41 -9.82 11.93
CA ARG A 24 -5.80 -10.31 12.01
C ARG A 24 -6.04 -11.54 11.16
N LEU A 25 -5.38 -11.66 10.01
CA LEU A 25 -5.41 -12.83 9.13
C LEU A 25 -4.53 -13.99 9.61
N LYS A 26 -4.00 -13.92 10.85
CA LYS A 26 -3.14 -14.94 11.44
C LYS A 26 -1.90 -15.20 10.57
N TRP A 27 -1.30 -14.15 10.03
CA TRP A 27 -0.03 -14.23 9.31
C TRP A 27 1.14 -14.57 10.25
N GLY A 28 1.13 -14.03 11.46
CA GLY A 28 2.14 -14.28 12.47
C GLY A 28 1.89 -13.44 13.72
N THR A 29 2.92 -13.27 14.55
CA THR A 29 2.88 -12.27 15.61
C THR A 29 2.84 -10.87 15.01
N PHE A 30 2.29 -9.90 15.75
CA PHE A 30 2.20 -8.51 15.27
C PHE A 30 3.56 -7.96 14.79
N ARG A 31 4.64 -8.24 15.52
CA ARG A 31 6.00 -7.84 15.12
C ARG A 31 6.43 -8.44 13.78
N HIS A 32 6.14 -9.72 13.52
CA HIS A 32 6.44 -10.34 12.23
C HIS A 32 5.60 -9.73 11.11
N SER A 33 4.30 -9.51 11.34
CA SER A 33 3.43 -8.83 10.39
C SER A 33 3.91 -7.40 10.08
N LEU A 34 4.43 -6.67 11.07
CA LEU A 34 4.99 -5.34 10.86
C LEU A 34 6.27 -5.37 10.02
N VAL A 35 7.18 -6.30 10.27
CA VAL A 35 8.42 -6.44 9.48
C VAL A 35 8.11 -6.85 8.05
N ASP A 36 7.22 -7.83 7.85
CA ASP A 36 6.84 -8.30 6.53
C ASP A 36 6.09 -7.19 5.74
N ALA A 37 5.20 -6.44 6.41
CA ALA A 37 4.53 -5.27 5.82
C ALA A 37 5.53 -4.15 5.45
N LEU A 38 6.53 -3.89 6.31
CA LEU A 38 7.60 -2.94 5.99
C LEU A 38 8.37 -3.38 4.75
N MET A 39 8.76 -4.66 4.66
CA MET A 39 9.53 -5.18 3.54
C MET A 39 8.77 -5.09 2.22
N MET A 40 7.49 -5.50 2.20
CA MET A 40 6.68 -5.49 0.98
C MET A 40 6.38 -4.07 0.50
N ASN A 41 6.04 -3.14 1.40
CA ASN A 41 5.82 -1.73 1.02
C ASN A 41 7.11 -1.04 0.60
N PHE A 42 8.23 -1.36 1.25
CA PHE A 42 9.52 -0.80 0.88
C PHE A 42 9.95 -1.26 -0.52
N ALA A 43 9.72 -2.53 -0.86
CA ALA A 43 9.95 -3.06 -2.20
C ALA A 43 9.05 -2.35 -3.24
N SER A 44 7.76 -2.17 -2.95
CA SER A 44 6.82 -1.46 -3.82
C SER A 44 7.24 -0.01 -4.06
N ILE A 45 7.62 0.73 -3.00
CA ILE A 45 8.09 2.11 -3.13
C ILE A 45 9.38 2.19 -3.92
N LEU A 46 10.34 1.30 -3.67
CA LEU A 46 11.62 1.31 -4.38
C LEU A 46 11.42 1.18 -5.89
N GLY A 47 10.63 0.22 -6.37
CA GLY A 47 10.43 0.10 -7.81
C GLY A 47 9.55 1.21 -8.41
N LEU A 48 8.67 1.84 -7.61
CA LEU A 48 8.02 3.09 -7.98
C LEU A 48 9.02 4.22 -8.21
N LEU A 49 9.94 4.43 -7.28
CA LEU A 49 10.97 5.47 -7.36
C LEU A 49 11.99 5.20 -8.48
N LEU A 50 12.33 3.93 -8.72
CA LEU A 50 13.37 3.52 -9.67
C LEU A 50 12.91 3.49 -11.14
N GLY A 51 11.63 3.74 -11.45
CA GLY A 51 11.23 3.87 -12.85
C GLY A 51 9.75 3.79 -13.18
N LEU A 52 8.89 3.34 -12.25
CA LEU A 52 7.45 3.25 -12.54
C LEU A 52 6.68 4.55 -12.31
N ALA A 53 7.18 5.46 -11.47
CA ALA A 53 6.48 6.71 -11.17
C ALA A 53 6.15 7.58 -12.41
N PRO A 54 7.07 7.78 -13.38
CA PRO A 54 6.76 8.54 -14.61
C PRO A 54 5.68 7.85 -15.45
N LEU A 55 5.73 6.52 -15.52
CA LEU A 55 4.85 5.69 -16.34
C LEU A 55 3.42 5.68 -15.79
N ILE A 56 3.29 5.59 -14.46
CA ILE A 56 2.01 5.68 -13.74
C ILE A 56 1.40 7.07 -13.89
N ARG A 57 2.20 8.15 -13.75
CA ARG A 57 1.71 9.53 -13.93
C ARG A 57 1.28 9.82 -15.37
N GLY A 58 1.98 9.26 -16.36
CA GLY A 58 1.67 9.46 -17.77
C GLY A 58 0.43 8.71 -18.27
N ALA A 59 -0.08 7.74 -17.52
CA ALA A 59 -1.20 6.88 -17.92
C ALA A 59 -2.60 7.47 -17.69
N GLY A 60 -2.70 8.68 -17.14
CA GLY A 60 -3.98 9.36 -16.90
C GLY A 60 -4.92 8.52 -16.02
N PRO A 61 -6.19 8.27 -16.42
CA PRO A 61 -7.14 7.51 -15.61
C PRO A 61 -6.73 6.05 -15.37
N PHE A 62 -5.84 5.49 -16.20
CA PHE A 62 -5.32 4.13 -16.02
C PHE A 62 -4.15 4.05 -15.03
N GLY A 63 -3.61 5.19 -14.59
CA GLY A 63 -2.48 5.24 -13.65
C GLY A 63 -2.79 4.53 -12.33
N LEU A 64 -4.00 4.69 -11.79
CA LEU A 64 -4.42 4.01 -10.57
C LEU A 64 -4.47 2.49 -10.75
N MET A 65 -5.01 2.02 -11.87
CA MET A 65 -5.06 0.59 -12.19
C MET A 65 -3.65 0.00 -12.31
N LEU A 66 -2.73 0.71 -12.99
CA LEU A 66 -1.33 0.29 -13.11
C LEU A 66 -0.62 0.26 -11.76
N PHE A 67 -0.83 1.28 -10.92
CA PHE A 67 -0.29 1.34 -9.57
C PHE A 67 -0.76 0.16 -8.72
N CYS A 68 -2.08 -0.10 -8.67
CA CYS A 68 -2.64 -1.21 -7.89
C CYS A 68 -2.13 -2.57 -8.41
N THR A 69 -2.10 -2.76 -9.73
CA THR A 69 -1.61 -4.02 -10.32
C THR A 69 -0.15 -4.26 -9.98
N TYR A 70 0.66 -3.20 -10.08
CA TYR A 70 2.07 -3.26 -9.73
C TYR A 70 2.30 -3.57 -8.24
N SER A 71 1.58 -2.89 -7.34
CA SER A 71 1.70 -3.10 -5.88
C SER A 71 1.35 -4.55 -5.52
N LEU A 72 0.23 -5.07 -6.03
CA LEU A 72 -0.18 -6.45 -5.82
C LEU A 72 0.89 -7.45 -6.27
N MET A 73 1.51 -7.22 -7.45
CA MET A 73 2.55 -8.09 -7.95
C MET A 73 3.80 -8.07 -7.06
N VAL A 74 4.31 -6.88 -6.72
CA VAL A 74 5.54 -6.74 -5.94
C VAL A 74 5.38 -7.28 -4.54
N GLU A 75 4.26 -6.98 -3.87
CA GLU A 75 4.01 -7.45 -2.52
C GLU A 75 3.79 -8.96 -2.47
N THR A 76 3.07 -9.51 -3.45
CA THR A 76 2.91 -10.97 -3.59
C THR A 76 4.26 -11.64 -3.76
N VAL A 77 5.10 -11.16 -4.68
CA VAL A 77 6.45 -11.70 -4.89
C VAL A 77 7.29 -11.58 -3.63
N THR A 78 7.25 -10.42 -2.95
CA THR A 78 8.02 -10.20 -1.72
C THR A 78 7.63 -11.19 -0.63
N LEU A 79 6.33 -11.37 -0.37
CA LEU A 79 5.87 -12.33 0.64
C LEU A 79 6.10 -13.79 0.23
N MET A 80 6.07 -14.10 -1.08
CA MET A 80 6.44 -15.42 -1.58
C MET A 80 7.93 -15.72 -1.35
N LEU A 81 8.82 -14.74 -1.57
CA LEU A 81 10.26 -14.87 -1.31
C LEU A 81 10.59 -15.04 0.18
N LEU A 82 9.71 -14.59 1.08
CA LEU A 82 9.84 -14.85 2.51
C LEU A 82 9.44 -16.29 2.89
N GLU A 83 8.84 -17.05 1.97
CA GLU A 83 8.51 -18.49 2.07
C GLU A 83 7.76 -18.93 3.34
N ARG A 84 7.04 -18.01 4.00
CA ARG A 84 6.38 -18.30 5.30
C ARG A 84 5.06 -19.04 5.19
N HIS A 85 4.33 -18.89 4.07
CA HIS A 85 2.95 -19.37 3.91
C HIS A 85 2.69 -19.89 2.49
N PRO A 86 1.70 -20.78 2.29
CA PRO A 86 1.32 -21.26 0.96
C PRO A 86 0.77 -20.12 0.09
N TRP A 87 0.98 -20.22 -1.24
CA TRP A 87 0.65 -19.18 -2.22
C TRP A 87 -0.79 -18.63 -2.09
N LYS A 88 -1.78 -19.50 -1.85
CA LYS A 88 -3.19 -19.09 -1.71
C LYS A 88 -3.37 -18.10 -0.55
N LYS A 89 -2.67 -18.34 0.57
CA LYS A 89 -2.73 -17.47 1.75
C LYS A 89 -1.97 -16.18 1.50
N VAL A 90 -0.83 -16.23 0.80
CA VAL A 90 -0.08 -15.03 0.38
C VAL A 90 -0.97 -14.12 -0.45
N VAL A 91 -1.53 -14.62 -1.55
CA VAL A 91 -2.36 -13.83 -2.47
C VAL A 91 -3.60 -13.27 -1.77
N SER A 92 -4.30 -14.08 -0.97
CA SER A 92 -5.47 -13.58 -0.22
C SER A 92 -5.08 -12.49 0.79
N THR A 93 -3.92 -12.60 1.43
CA THR A 93 -3.45 -11.60 2.41
C THR A 93 -3.11 -10.28 1.72
N VAL A 94 -2.36 -10.35 0.61
CA VAL A 94 -1.97 -9.16 -0.17
C VAL A 94 -3.20 -8.44 -0.73
N LEU A 95 -4.17 -9.18 -1.27
CA LEU A 95 -5.41 -8.59 -1.79
C LEU A 95 -6.20 -7.84 -0.71
N ILE A 96 -6.37 -8.44 0.47
CA ILE A 96 -7.12 -7.82 1.57
C ILE A 96 -6.34 -6.62 2.13
N ALA A 97 -5.02 -6.75 2.30
CA ALA A 97 -4.15 -5.68 2.78
C ALA A 97 -4.20 -4.46 1.83
N ASN A 98 -3.97 -4.67 0.53
CA ASN A 98 -4.06 -3.60 -0.47
C ASN A 98 -5.44 -2.98 -0.55
N LEU A 99 -6.51 -3.77 -0.43
CA LEU A 99 -7.88 -3.23 -0.44
C LEU A 99 -8.11 -2.30 0.76
N CYS A 100 -7.67 -2.70 1.95
CA CYS A 100 -7.75 -1.85 3.14
C CYS A 100 -6.91 -0.57 2.99
N SER A 101 -5.70 -0.67 2.44
CA SER A 101 -4.84 0.48 2.14
C SER A 101 -5.48 1.43 1.11
N CYS A 102 -6.10 0.89 0.05
CA CYS A 102 -6.86 1.67 -0.92
C CYS A 102 -8.03 2.42 -0.27
N VAL A 103 -8.78 1.76 0.63
CA VAL A 103 -9.89 2.39 1.36
C VAL A 103 -9.38 3.52 2.26
N LEU A 104 -8.24 3.33 2.94
CA LEU A 104 -7.62 4.39 3.74
C LEU A 104 -7.27 5.60 2.86
N LEU A 105 -6.57 5.39 1.74
CA LEU A 105 -6.19 6.46 0.83
C LEU A 105 -7.40 7.18 0.23
N ALA A 106 -8.45 6.44 -0.12
CA ALA A 106 -9.71 7.01 -0.62
C ALA A 106 -10.41 7.85 0.46
N GLY A 107 -10.44 7.36 1.71
CA GLY A 107 -11.00 8.09 2.85
C GLY A 107 -10.26 9.40 3.12
N GLU A 108 -8.93 9.39 3.13
CA GLU A 108 -8.12 10.61 3.30
C GLU A 108 -8.31 11.58 2.14
N SER A 109 -8.39 11.08 0.90
CA SER A 109 -8.66 11.91 -0.27
C SER A 109 -10.04 12.57 -0.19
N PHE A 110 -11.05 11.83 0.28
CA PHE A 110 -12.41 12.34 0.46
C PHE A 110 -12.49 13.37 1.60
N MET A 111 -11.84 13.13 2.73
CA MET A 111 -11.82 14.09 3.85
C MET A 111 -11.10 15.39 3.46
N ASN A 112 -9.95 15.29 2.79
CA ASN A 112 -9.24 16.47 2.28
C ASN A 112 -10.09 17.27 1.27
N TRP A 113 -10.88 16.58 0.42
CA TRP A 113 -11.80 17.25 -0.50
C TRP A 113 -12.97 17.91 0.23
N ALA A 114 -13.55 17.25 1.24
CA ALA A 114 -14.63 17.79 2.06
C ALA A 114 -14.18 19.06 2.81
N ASP A 115 -13.00 19.05 3.41
CA ASP A 115 -12.41 20.22 4.08
C ASP A 115 -12.18 21.37 3.10
N PHE A 116 -11.70 21.09 1.88
CA PHE A 116 -11.55 22.11 0.84
C PHE A 116 -12.90 22.71 0.41
N SER A 117 -13.94 21.89 0.27
CA SER A 117 -15.29 22.35 -0.09
C SER A 117 -16.00 23.12 1.04
N GLY A 118 -15.66 22.85 2.29
CA GLY A 118 -16.16 23.58 3.47
C GLY A 118 -15.53 24.96 3.64
N LEU A 119 -14.34 25.19 3.08
CA LEU A 119 -13.62 26.47 3.15
C LEU A 119 -14.17 27.55 2.19
N PHE A 120 -15.03 27.17 1.24
CA PHE A 120 -15.72 28.07 0.29
C PHE A 120 -17.21 28.27 0.63
N ARG A 121 -17.63 27.93 1.85
CA ARG A 121 -18.90 28.36 2.45
C ARG A 121 -18.63 29.43 3.49
#